data_AF-A0A2V8XXT8-F1
#
_entry.id   AF-A0A2V8XXT8-F1
#
_cell.length_a   1.000
_cell.length_b   1.000
_cell.length_c   1.000
_cell.angle_alpha   90.00
_cell.angle_beta   90.00
_cell.angle_gamma   90.00
#
_symmetry.space_group_name_H-M   'P 1'
#
loop_
_entity.id
_entity.type
_entity.pdbx_description
1 polymer ?
#
loop_
_entity_poly.entity_id
_entity_poly.type
_entity_poly.pdbx_seq_one_letter_code
_entity_poly.pdbx_strand_id
1 'polypeptide(L)'
;MATTSCIGIFDPFEYRSRTPEELSGPSLLTEVTELTGGRAFTVENVNELPDIATKIGAELRNQYILGYHPSNKSHDARWRKIKIKLRAPKGLPPLSVYAKTGYYAPSL
;
A
#
# COMPACT_ATOMS: atom_id res chain seq x y z
N MET A 1 10.44 9.39 -4.68
CA MET A 1 9.94 8.23 -3.90
C MET A 1 8.89 7.53 -4.73
N ALA A 2 8.96 6.21 -4.90
CA ALA A 2 8.02 5.45 -5.71
C ALA A 2 6.91 4.85 -4.83
N THR A 3 5.66 4.94 -5.29
CA THR A 3 4.51 4.22 -4.73
C THR A 3 4.24 3.02 -5.62
N THR A 4 4.11 1.84 -5.02
CA THR A 4 3.92 0.58 -5.76
C THR A 4 2.57 -0.01 -5.40
N SER A 5 1.72 -0.16 -6.41
CA SER A 5 0.48 -0.94 -6.33
C SER A 5 0.62 -2.21 -7.14
N CYS A 6 -0.06 -3.28 -6.72
CA CYS A 6 -0.03 -4.56 -7.43
C CYS A 6 -1.44 -5.09 -7.67
N ILE A 7 -1.59 -5.85 -8.74
CA ILE A 7 -2.81 -6.59 -9.05
C ILE A 7 -2.41 -8.07 -9.06
N GLY A 8 -2.93 -8.84 -8.10
CA GLY A 8 -2.71 -10.27 -8.00
C GLY A 8 -3.93 -11.02 -8.52
N ILE A 9 -3.72 -11.89 -9.51
CA ILE A 9 -4.74 -12.82 -9.99
C ILE A 9 -4.46 -14.15 -9.28
N PHE A 10 -5.47 -14.65 -8.57
CA PHE A 10 -5.34 -15.86 -7.78
C PHE A 10 -6.43 -16.83 -8.17
N ASP A 11 -6.14 -18.13 -8.09
CA ASP A 11 -7.19 -19.13 -8.20
C ASP A 11 -8.22 -18.94 -7.07
N PRO A 12 -9.50 -19.29 -7.32
CA PRO A 12 -10.53 -19.21 -6.30
C PRO A 12 -10.14 -20.04 -5.08
N PHE A 13 -10.57 -19.61 -3.89
CA PHE A 13 -10.17 -20.23 -2.62
C PHE A 13 -10.41 -21.75 -2.59
N GLU A 14 -11.48 -22.23 -3.24
CA GLU A 14 -11.83 -23.65 -3.34
C GLU A 14 -10.85 -24.48 -4.19
N TYR A 15 -10.13 -23.85 -5.13
CA TYR A 15 -9.12 -24.47 -5.99
C TYR A 15 -7.68 -24.13 -5.58
N ARG A 16 -7.48 -23.32 -4.51
CA ARG A 16 -6.17 -23.07 -3.89
C ARG A 16 -5.69 -24.33 -3.14
N SER A 17 -5.49 -25.38 -3.90
CA SER A 17 -4.75 -26.56 -3.49
C SER A 17 -3.38 -26.41 -4.10
N ARG A 18 -2.31 -26.12 -3.34
CA ARG A 18 -1.02 -26.82 -3.49
C ARG A 18 0.11 -26.38 -2.56
N THR A 19 0.19 -25.16 -2.04
CA THR A 19 1.30 -24.79 -1.13
C THR A 19 1.00 -23.67 -0.10
N PRO A 20 1.68 -23.64 1.06
CA PRO A 20 1.62 -22.51 2.01
C PRO A 20 1.95 -21.15 1.39
N GLU A 21 2.86 -21.14 0.41
CA GLU A 21 3.29 -19.95 -0.32
C GLU A 21 2.11 -19.32 -1.09
N GLU A 22 1.34 -20.13 -1.82
CA GLU A 22 0.15 -19.68 -2.55
C GLU A 22 -0.93 -19.11 -1.62
N LEU A 23 -1.10 -19.68 -0.43
CA LEU A 23 -2.03 -19.18 0.58
C LEU A 23 -1.60 -17.82 1.12
N SER A 24 -0.29 -17.63 1.29
CA SER A 24 0.31 -16.40 1.84
C SER A 24 0.47 -15.26 0.82
N GLY A 25 0.45 -15.58 -0.47
CA GLY A 25 0.72 -14.63 -1.57
C GLY A 25 -0.05 -13.30 -1.46
N PRO A 26 -1.37 -13.30 -1.24
CA PRO A 26 -2.14 -12.07 -1.05
C PRO A 26 -1.65 -11.20 0.11
N SER A 27 -1.32 -11.82 1.26
CA SER A 27 -0.83 -11.10 2.44
C SER A 27 0.56 -10.52 2.20
N LEU A 28 1.45 -11.28 1.55
CA LEU A 28 2.80 -10.83 1.20
C LEU A 28 2.76 -9.62 0.25
N LEU A 29 1.92 -9.68 -0.79
CA LEU A 29 1.73 -8.56 -1.71
C LEU A 29 1.19 -7.31 -0.99
N THR A 30 0.27 -7.50 -0.05
CA THR A 30 -0.27 -6.41 0.76
C THR A 30 0.84 -5.76 1.58
N GLU A 31 1.65 -6.56 2.28
CA GLU A 31 2.76 -6.04 3.09
C GLU A 31 3.77 -5.22 2.27
N VAL A 32 4.21 -5.76 1.13
CA VAL A 32 5.20 -5.09 0.27
C VAL A 32 4.66 -3.79 -0.32
N THR A 33 3.40 -3.77 -0.74
CA THR A 33 2.79 -2.57 -1.32
C THR A 33 2.49 -1.49 -0.28
N GLU A 34 1.98 -1.87 0.90
CA GLU A 34 1.67 -0.94 1.99
C GLU A 34 2.92 -0.22 2.52
N LEU A 35 4.08 -0.90 2.55
CA LEU A 35 5.36 -0.27 2.91
C LEU A 35 5.70 0.93 2.01
N THR A 36 5.25 0.92 0.75
CA THR A 36 5.45 2.03 -0.20
C THR A 36 4.32 3.08 -0.17
N GLY A 37 3.24 2.80 0.57
CA GLY A 37 2.01 3.58 0.57
C GLY A 37 1.09 3.29 -0.60
N GLY A 38 1.33 2.21 -1.34
CA GLY A 38 0.42 1.71 -2.37
C GLY A 38 -0.53 0.65 -1.83
N ARG A 39 -1.16 -0.11 -2.74
CA ARG A 39 -2.17 -1.11 -2.39
C ARG A 39 -2.02 -2.38 -3.22
N ALA A 40 -2.35 -3.51 -2.59
CA ALA A 40 -2.60 -4.76 -3.29
C ALA A 40 -4.09 -4.89 -3.62
N PHE A 41 -4.39 -5.26 -4.86
CA PHE A 41 -5.72 -5.62 -5.33
C PHE A 41 -5.71 -7.10 -5.71
N THR A 42 -6.62 -7.88 -5.14
CA THR A 42 -6.81 -9.28 -5.50
C THR A 42 -7.96 -9.40 -6.49
N VAL A 43 -7.75 -10.17 -7.55
CA VAL A 43 -8.72 -10.36 -8.62
C VAL A 43 -9.10 -11.83 -8.68
N GLU A 44 -10.39 -12.09 -8.54
CA GLU A 44 -10.97 -13.44 -8.74
C GLU A 44 -11.54 -13.58 -10.16
N ASN A 45 -12.04 -12.48 -10.74
CA ASN A 45 -12.54 -12.43 -12.10
C ASN A 45 -11.73 -11.44 -12.96
N VAL A 46 -11.10 -11.95 -14.01
CA VAL A 46 -10.27 -11.16 -14.94
C VAL A 46 -11.02 -9.96 -15.56
N ASN A 47 -12.35 -10.04 -15.66
CA ASN A 47 -13.17 -8.94 -16.14
C ASN A 47 -13.16 -7.70 -15.22
N GLU A 48 -12.69 -7.82 -13.98
CA GLU A 48 -12.54 -6.71 -13.02
C GLU A 48 -11.25 -5.90 -13.23
N LEU A 49 -10.29 -6.42 -14.02
CA LEU A 49 -9.01 -5.76 -14.26
C LEU A 49 -9.13 -4.32 -14.77
N PRO A 50 -10.00 -4.00 -15.76
CA PRO A 50 -10.14 -2.64 -16.27
C PRO A 50 -10.58 -1.64 -15.18
N ASP A 51 -11.49 -2.06 -14.30
CA ASP A 51 -12.01 -1.22 -13.22
C ASP A 51 -10.95 -0.98 -12.16
N ILE A 52 -10.20 -2.02 -11.79
CA ILE A 52 -9.08 -1.91 -10.84
C ILE A 52 -7.97 -1.02 -11.41
N ALA A 53 -7.61 -1.18 -12.68
CA ALA A 53 -6.63 -0.33 -13.34
C ALA A 53 -7.09 1.14 -13.37
N THR A 54 -8.38 1.38 -13.63
CA THR A 54 -8.98 2.73 -13.59
C THR A 54 -8.89 3.33 -12.18
N LYS A 55 -9.16 2.53 -11.15
CA LYS A 55 -9.05 2.93 -9.74
C LYS A 55 -7.62 3.30 -9.36
N ILE A 56 -6.63 2.47 -9.71
CA ILE A 56 -5.21 2.78 -9.50
C ILE A 56 -4.83 4.08 -10.23
N GLY A 57 -5.27 4.25 -11.47
CA GLY A 57 -5.05 5.48 -12.23
C GLY A 57 -5.66 6.72 -11.56
N ALA A 58 -6.85 6.61 -10.96
CA ALA A 58 -7.46 7.68 -10.20
C ALA A 58 -6.71 7.96 -8.88
N GLU A 59 -6.21 6.93 -8.18
CA GLU A 59 -5.38 7.09 -6.98
C GLU A 59 -4.06 7.81 -7.30
N LEU A 60 -3.36 7.41 -8.37
CA LEU A 60 -2.11 8.03 -8.81
C LEU A 60 -2.28 9.50 -9.22
N ARG A 61 -3.43 9.88 -9.78
CA ARG A 61 -3.75 11.29 -10.07
C ARG A 61 -3.94 12.15 -8.82
N ASN A 62 -4.27 11.53 -7.69
CA ASN A 62 -4.49 12.19 -6.41
C ASN A 62 -3.33 11.92 -5.42
N GLN A 63 -2.10 11.87 -5.92
CA GLN A 63 -0.91 11.68 -5.11
C GLN A 63 -0.38 13.02 -4.60
N TYR A 64 -0.07 13.08 -3.30
CA TYR A 64 0.48 14.25 -2.64
C TYR A 64 1.85 13.93 -2.04
N ILE A 65 2.79 14.87 -2.15
CA ILE A 65 4.12 14.76 -1.53
C ILE A 65 4.10 15.52 -0.19
N LEU A 66 4.38 14.82 0.89
CA LEU A 66 4.51 15.40 2.23
C LEU A 66 5.97 15.34 2.69
N GLY A 67 6.53 16.51 3.01
CA GLY A 67 7.82 16.60 3.69
C GLY A 67 7.68 16.36 5.19
N TYR A 68 8.55 15.52 5.75
CA TYR A 68 8.62 15.26 7.19
C TYR A 68 10.06 15.38 7.68
N HIS A 69 10.28 16.21 8.71
CA HIS A 69 11.55 16.30 9.40
C HIS A 69 11.44 15.62 10.77
N PRO A 70 12.23 14.57 11.05
CA PRO A 70 12.15 13.87 12.33
C PRO A 70 12.73 14.69 13.48
N SER A 71 12.08 14.63 14.63
CA SER A 71 12.61 15.19 15.88
C SER A 71 13.79 14.38 16.43
N ASN A 72 13.77 13.06 16.22
CA ASN A 72 14.89 12.17 16.54
C ASN A 72 15.94 12.22 15.42
N LYS A 73 17.15 12.69 15.71
CA LYS A 73 18.27 12.81 14.74
C LYS A 73 19.31 11.69 14.84
N SER A 74 19.06 10.66 15.67
CA SER A 74 19.97 9.51 15.80
C SER A 74 20.16 8.77 14.47
N HIS A 75 21.36 8.27 14.20
CA HIS A 75 21.69 7.45 13.02
C HIS A 75 21.89 6.00 13.47
N ASP A 76 20.79 5.37 13.90
CA ASP A 76 20.79 4.08 14.59
C ASP A 76 20.32 2.91 13.71
N ALA A 77 20.11 3.13 12.41
CA ALA A 77 19.54 2.15 11.48
C ALA A 77 18.18 1.57 11.93
N ARG A 78 17.47 2.19 12.89
CA ARG A 78 16.21 1.66 13.41
C ARG A 78 15.03 2.06 12.53
N TRP A 79 14.03 1.19 12.48
CA TRP A 79 12.76 1.48 11.84
C TRP A 79 12.00 2.59 12.60
N ARG A 80 11.52 3.58 11.86
CA ARG A 80 10.75 4.71 12.35
C ARG A 80 9.38 4.75 11.69
N LYS A 81 8.35 4.48 12.49
CA LYS A 81 6.96 4.48 12.03
C LYS A 81 6.47 5.89 11.70
N ILE A 82 5.77 6.02 10.58
CA ILE A 82 5.04 7.22 10.18
C ILE A 82 3.54 6.91 10.21
N LYS A 83 2.73 7.84 10.71
CA LYS A 83 1.27 7.75 10.64
C LYS A 83 0.70 9.07 10.15
N ILE A 84 0.05 9.04 9.00
CA ILE A 84 -0.70 10.19 8.47
C ILE A 84 -2.14 10.09 8.95
N LYS A 85 -2.68 11.20 9.45
CA LYS A 85 -4.09 11.32 9.83
C LYS A 85 -4.69 12.45 9.03
N LEU A 86 -5.74 12.15 8.26
CA LEU A 86 -6.50 13.16 7.54
C LEU A 86 -7.57 13.75 8.44
N ARG A 87 -7.72 15.07 8.39
CA ARG A 87 -8.87 15.77 8.94
C ARG A 87 -9.84 15.99 7.78
N ALA A 88 -10.89 15.17 7.70
CA ALA A 88 -11.88 15.26 6.63
C ALA A 88 -12.63 16.60 6.70
N PRO A 89 -12.68 17.40 5.62
CA PRO A 89 -13.49 18.61 5.59
C PRO A 89 -14.98 18.25 5.60
N LYS A 90 -15.82 19.14 6.14
CA LYS A 90 -17.27 18.94 6.16
C LYS A 90 -17.83 18.88 4.73
N GLY A 91 -18.74 17.94 4.47
CA GLY A 91 -19.43 17.80 3.19
C GLY A 91 -18.75 16.89 2.17
N LEU A 92 -17.56 16.35 2.47
CA LEU A 92 -16.92 15.33 1.63
C LEU A 92 -17.32 13.91 2.09
N PRO A 93 -17.35 12.93 1.15
CA PRO A 93 -17.46 11.53 1.52
C PRO A 93 -16.24 11.07 2.34
N PRO A 94 -16.31 9.90 3.02
CA PRO A 94 -15.18 9.35 3.73
C PRO A 94 -13.93 9.23 2.85
N LEU A 95 -12.83 9.83 3.30
CA LEU A 95 -11.55 9.82 2.59
C LEU A 95 -10.60 8.80 3.23
N SER A 96 -9.97 7.99 2.40
CA SER A 96 -8.92 7.05 2.81
C SER A 96 -7.55 7.61 2.47
N VAL A 97 -6.58 7.40 3.35
CA VAL A 97 -5.17 7.78 3.11
C VAL A 97 -4.32 6.53 3.04
N TYR A 98 -3.59 6.40 1.94
CA TYR A 98 -2.55 5.40 1.75
C TYR A 98 -1.21 6.13 1.71
N ALA A 99 -0.28 5.69 2.55
CA ALA A 99 0.99 6.35 2.73
C ALA A 99 2.02 5.38 3.30
N LYS A 100 3.30 5.71 3.10
CA LYS A 100 4.41 4.96 3.68
C LYS A 100 4.24 4.79 5.18
N THR A 101 4.42 3.57 5.66
CA THR A 101 4.24 3.24 7.07
C THR A 101 5.45 3.58 7.94
N GLY A 102 6.60 3.87 7.33
CA GLY A 102 7.82 4.25 8.04
C GLY A 102 9.08 4.26 7.19
N TYR A 103 10.23 4.45 7.82
CA TYR A 103 11.53 4.45 7.16
C TYR A 103 12.62 3.98 8.12
N TYR A 104 13.73 3.45 7.60
CA TYR A 104 14.92 3.19 8.41
C TYR A 104 15.73 4.48 8.59
N ALA A 105 16.21 4.73 9.81
CA ALA A 105 17.17 5.79 10.06
C ALA A 105 18.47 5.54 9.27
N PRO A 106 19.24 6.59 8.92
CA PRO A 106 20.56 6.41 8.35
C PRO A 106 21.44 5.56 9.27
N SER A 107 22.29 4.72 8.68
CA SER A 107 23.49 4.18 9.34
C SER A 107 24.67 5.07 8.97
N LEU A 108 25.53 5.37 9.94
CA LEU A 108 26.84 5.96 9.69
C LEU A 108 27.80 4.91 9.12
#